data_AF-A0A2N2M879-F1
#
_entry.id   AF-A0A2N2M879-F1
#
_cell.length_a   1.000
_cell.length_b   1.000
_cell.length_c   1.000
_cell.angle_alpha   90.00
_cell.angle_beta   90.00
_cell.angle_gamma   90.00
#
_symmetry.space_group_name_H-M   'P 1'
#
loop_
_entity.id
_entity.type
_entity.pdbx_description
1 polymer ?
#
loop_
_entity_poly.entity_id
_entity_poly.type
_entity_poly.pdbx_seq_one_letter_code
_entity_poly.pdbx_strand_id
1 'polypeptide(L)'
;LAQEALSDVPVGGKTPLSAGLLMSYEVLKKEKNLHPEIMPLLIILTDGAGNVSIGHQPPQDEAFKFAEMIAQDKVHSVVINMEHAAFDQGLAQALADHLKCPCYTITDLKAESLFVTVQQEIRQVNTNASLDFK
;
A
#
# COMPACT_ATOMS: atom_id res chain seq x y z
N LEU A 1 8.14 0.00 -19.87
CA LEU A 1 7.13 -0.82 -19.16
C LEU A 1 6.47 -0.08 -18.00
N ALA A 2 7.07 0.03 -16.80
CA ALA A 2 6.40 0.71 -15.67
C ALA A 2 6.16 2.21 -15.92
N GLN A 3 7.12 2.92 -16.52
CA GLN A 3 6.99 4.34 -16.88
C GLN A 3 5.87 4.59 -17.91
N GLU A 4 5.73 3.72 -18.91
CA GLU A 4 4.68 3.82 -19.94
C GLU A 4 3.31 3.46 -19.36
N ALA A 5 3.23 2.45 -18.49
CA ALA A 5 1.99 2.12 -17.80
C ALA A 5 1.54 3.26 -16.87
N LEU A 6 2.49 3.95 -16.21
CA LEU A 6 2.22 5.11 -15.36
C LEU A 6 1.83 6.36 -16.15
N SER A 7 2.32 6.55 -17.39
CA SER A 7 1.93 7.70 -18.21
C SER A 7 0.47 7.66 -18.66
N ASP A 8 -0.12 6.47 -18.72
CA ASP A 8 -1.52 6.25 -19.09
C ASP A 8 -2.47 6.23 -17.88
N VAL A 9 -1.96 6.35 -16.65
CA VAL A 9 -2.81 6.44 -15.45
C VAL A 9 -3.48 7.82 -15.44
N PRO A 10 -4.83 7.89 -15.54
CA PRO A 10 -5.52 9.16 -15.51
C PRO A 10 -5.27 9.87 -14.18
N VAL A 11 -4.81 11.11 -14.23
CA VAL A 11 -4.67 11.99 -13.07
C VAL A 11 -5.96 12.78 -12.90
N GLY A 12 -6.73 12.45 -11.87
CA GLY A 12 -7.98 13.16 -11.52
C GLY A 12 -9.18 12.23 -11.33
N GLY A 13 -9.97 12.53 -10.30
CA GLY A 13 -11.08 11.71 -9.81
C GLY A 13 -10.87 11.32 -8.34
N LYS A 14 -11.97 11.15 -7.58
CA LYS A 14 -11.90 10.63 -6.20
C LYS A 14 -11.93 9.11 -6.23
N THR A 15 -10.89 8.49 -6.80
CA THR A 15 -10.78 7.02 -6.77
C THR A 15 -10.93 6.57 -5.32
N PRO A 16 -11.97 5.78 -4.99
CA PRO A 16 -12.20 5.36 -3.61
C PRO A 16 -10.97 4.60 -3.10
N LEU A 17 -10.34 5.06 -2.03
CA LEU A 17 -9.21 4.36 -1.39
C LEU A 17 -9.58 2.90 -1.08
N SER A 18 -10.80 2.68 -0.60
CA SER A 18 -11.34 1.35 -0.34
C SER A 18 -11.42 0.47 -1.59
N ALA A 19 -11.74 1.04 -2.76
CA ALA A 19 -11.76 0.30 -4.03
C ALA A 19 -10.36 -0.14 -4.47
N GLY A 20 -9.37 0.75 -4.29
CA GLY A 20 -7.97 0.41 -4.54
C GLY A 20 -7.51 -0.75 -3.66
N LEU A 21 -7.78 -0.67 -2.35
CA LEU A 21 -7.40 -1.72 -1.39
C LEU A 21 -8.10 -3.06 -1.67
N LEU A 22 -9.39 -3.05 -1.98
CA LEU A 22 -10.13 -4.26 -2.35
C LEU A 22 -9.54 -4.90 -3.61
N MET A 23 -9.29 -4.11 -4.66
CA MET A 23 -8.69 -4.62 -5.89
C MET A 23 -7.28 -5.19 -5.64
N SER A 24 -6.46 -4.50 -4.84
CA SER A 24 -5.15 -5.01 -4.42
C SER A 24 -5.27 -6.34 -3.69
N TYR A 25 -6.21 -6.47 -2.75
CA TYR A 25 -6.46 -7.71 -2.03
C TYR A 25 -6.82 -8.88 -2.96
N GLU A 26 -7.72 -8.66 -3.92
CA GLU A 26 -8.13 -9.67 -4.90
C GLU A 26 -6.96 -10.12 -5.78
N VAL A 27 -6.13 -9.18 -6.25
CA VAL A 27 -4.94 -9.47 -7.05
C VAL A 27 -3.93 -10.27 -6.23
N LEU A 28 -3.60 -9.82 -5.02
CA LEU A 28 -2.66 -10.50 -4.13
C LEU A 28 -3.09 -11.93 -3.82
N LYS A 29 -4.37 -12.13 -3.52
CA LYS A 29 -4.93 -13.46 -3.24
C LYS A 29 -4.88 -14.37 -4.46
N LYS A 30 -5.20 -13.84 -5.64
CA LYS A 30 -5.12 -14.60 -6.90
C LYS A 30 -3.68 -15.01 -7.19
N GLU A 31 -2.73 -14.09 -7.13
CA GLU A 31 -1.32 -14.36 -7.42
C GLU A 31 -0.70 -15.33 -6.41
N LYS A 32 -1.00 -15.20 -5.11
CA LYS A 32 -0.54 -16.16 -4.09
C LYS A 32 -1.07 -17.58 -4.30
N ASN A 33 -2.28 -17.72 -4.84
CA ASN A 33 -2.85 -19.03 -5.18
C ASN A 33 -2.22 -19.63 -6.45
N LEU A 34 -1.89 -18.80 -7.44
CA LEU A 34 -1.25 -19.23 -8.68
C LEU A 34 0.24 -19.55 -8.50
N HIS A 35 0.90 -18.80 -7.62
CA HIS A 35 2.34 -18.84 -7.38
C HIS A 35 2.65 -18.89 -5.87
N PRO A 36 2.46 -20.03 -5.20
CA PRO A 36 2.64 -20.14 -3.74
C PRO A 36 4.05 -19.79 -3.24
N GLU A 37 5.05 -19.84 -4.11
CA GLU A 37 6.46 -19.55 -3.82
C GLU A 37 6.80 -18.05 -3.81
N ILE A 38 5.90 -17.17 -4.28
CA ILE A 38 6.16 -15.73 -4.29
C ILE A 38 5.74 -15.09 -2.97
N MET A 39 6.49 -14.09 -2.55
CA MET A 39 6.10 -13.23 -1.43
C MET A 39 5.82 -11.84 -1.96
N PRO A 40 4.54 -11.43 -2.02
CA PRO A 40 4.17 -10.15 -2.59
C PRO A 40 4.57 -9.00 -1.66
N LEU A 41 4.97 -7.89 -2.27
CA LEU A 41 5.15 -6.59 -1.62
C LEU A 41 4.05 -5.63 -2.12
N LEU A 42 3.26 -5.09 -1.20
CA LEU A 42 2.27 -4.06 -1.49
C LEU A 42 2.80 -2.68 -1.10
N ILE A 43 2.81 -1.74 -2.04
CA ILE A 43 3.22 -0.35 -1.78
C ILE A 43 2.00 0.54 -2.05
N ILE A 44 1.61 1.33 -1.06
CA ILE A 44 0.45 2.23 -1.13
C ILE A 44 0.93 3.67 -1.04
N LEU A 45 0.59 4.47 -2.05
CA LEU A 45 0.86 5.90 -2.10
C LEU A 45 -0.45 6.63 -1.87
N THR A 46 -0.60 7.33 -0.75
CA THR A 46 -1.89 7.92 -0.37
C THR A 46 -1.73 9.10 0.59
N ASP A 47 -2.68 10.02 0.58
CA ASP A 47 -2.94 11.00 1.63
C ASP A 47 -3.79 10.41 2.79
N GLY A 48 -4.24 9.16 2.65
CA GLY A 48 -5.05 8.43 3.61
C GLY A 48 -6.55 8.78 3.56
N ALA A 49 -6.97 9.72 2.72
CA ALA A 49 -8.33 10.22 2.70
C ALA A 49 -9.29 9.30 1.92
N GLY A 50 -10.11 8.54 2.65
CA GLY A 50 -11.27 7.84 2.12
C GLY A 50 -12.38 8.83 1.73
N ASN A 51 -12.40 9.29 0.49
CA ASN A 51 -13.36 10.30 0.05
C ASN A 51 -14.66 9.75 -0.57
N VAL A 52 -14.68 8.45 -0.89
CA VAL A 52 -15.79 7.74 -1.53
C VAL A 52 -15.79 6.30 -1.03
N SER A 53 -16.96 5.71 -0.76
CA SER A 53 -17.12 4.30 -0.38
C SER A 53 -17.58 3.46 -1.58
N ILE A 54 -17.31 2.16 -1.53
CA ILE A 54 -17.88 1.17 -2.45
C ILE A 54 -19.27 0.74 -1.97
N GLY A 55 -19.41 0.55 -0.65
CA GLY A 55 -20.65 0.17 0.00
C GLY A 55 -21.33 1.30 0.79
N HIS A 56 -22.14 0.92 1.76
CA HIS A 56 -22.89 1.84 2.63
C HIS A 56 -22.13 2.23 3.92
N GLN A 57 -20.92 1.69 4.11
CA GLN A 57 -20.08 2.03 5.26
C GLN A 57 -19.39 3.37 5.05
N PRO A 58 -19.00 4.08 6.12
CA PRO A 58 -18.14 5.25 6.00
C PRO A 58 -16.87 4.87 5.20
N PRO A 59 -16.48 5.68 4.18
CA PRO A 59 -15.36 5.35 3.30
C PRO A 59 -14.06 5.00 4.01
N GLN A 60 -13.76 5.69 5.12
CA GLN A 60 -12.56 5.47 5.91
C GLN A 60 -12.58 4.12 6.63
N ASP A 61 -13.70 3.79 7.27
CA ASP A 61 -13.88 2.52 7.98
C ASP A 61 -13.81 1.34 7.00
N GLU A 62 -14.36 1.51 5.80
CA GLU A 62 -14.27 0.52 4.73
C GLU A 62 -12.83 0.29 4.27
N ALA A 63 -12.05 1.37 4.11
CA ALA A 63 -10.63 1.27 3.78
C ALA A 63 -9.84 0.53 4.89
N PHE A 64 -10.09 0.87 6.16
CA PHE A 64 -9.44 0.19 7.29
C PHE A 64 -9.77 -1.30 7.35
N LYS A 65 -11.03 -1.67 7.08
CA LYS A 65 -11.42 -3.08 7.02
C LYS A 65 -10.66 -3.86 5.94
N PHE A 66 -10.49 -3.29 4.74
CA PHE A 66 -9.71 -3.95 3.70
C PHE A 66 -8.21 -4.01 4.02
N ALA A 67 -7.67 -2.96 4.66
CA ALA A 67 -6.31 -2.98 5.19
C ALA A 67 -6.10 -4.12 6.19
N GLU A 68 -7.03 -4.32 7.12
CA GLU A 68 -6.97 -5.42 8.09
C GLU A 68 -7.02 -6.79 7.41
N MET A 69 -7.82 -6.96 6.35
CA MET A 69 -7.86 -8.20 5.58
C MET A 69 -6.52 -8.50 4.90
N ILE A 70 -5.86 -7.49 4.32
CA ILE A 70 -4.53 -7.62 3.73
C ILE A 70 -3.50 -8.01 4.81
N ALA A 71 -3.56 -7.37 5.98
CA ALA A 71 -2.66 -7.68 7.10
C ALA A 71 -2.84 -9.10 7.64
N GLN A 72 -4.08 -9.61 7.68
CA GLN A 72 -4.38 -10.99 8.09
C GLN A 72 -3.74 -12.03 7.16
N ASP A 73 -3.65 -11.72 5.87
CA ASP A 73 -3.00 -12.59 4.87
C ASP A 73 -1.46 -12.49 4.89
N LYS A 74 -0.90 -11.69 5.83
CA LYS A 74 0.52 -11.47 6.09
C LYS A 74 1.28 -10.94 4.87
N VAL A 75 0.65 -10.06 4.09
CA VAL A 75 1.30 -9.42 2.95
C VAL A 75 2.26 -8.34 3.45
N HIS A 76 3.53 -8.41 3.04
CA HIS A 76 4.49 -7.35 3.35
C HIS A 76 4.05 -6.07 2.66
N SER A 77 3.79 -5.03 3.45
CA SER A 77 3.18 -3.80 2.96
C SER A 77 4.01 -2.58 3.36
N VAL A 78 3.86 -1.49 2.63
CA VAL A 78 4.46 -0.19 2.97
C VAL A 78 3.47 0.90 2.57
N VAL A 79 3.17 1.81 3.50
CA VAL A 79 2.43 3.03 3.18
C VAL A 79 3.40 4.18 3.01
N ILE A 80 3.17 4.97 1.97
CA ILE A 80 3.90 6.20 1.71
C ILE A 80 2.88 7.34 1.77
N ASN A 81 2.95 8.15 2.82
CA ASN A 81 2.15 9.34 2.97
C ASN A 81 2.59 10.39 1.94
N MET A 82 1.65 10.81 1.08
CA MET A 82 1.84 11.84 0.06
C MET A 82 1.58 13.26 0.58
N GLU A 83 0.97 13.40 1.77
CA GLU A 83 0.80 14.70 2.41
C GLU A 83 2.10 15.16 3.05
N HIS A 84 2.36 16.47 3.00
CA HIS A 84 3.44 17.07 3.75
C HIS A 84 3.12 16.96 5.25
N ALA A 85 4.10 16.57 6.07
CA ALA A 85 3.95 16.37 7.53
C ALA A 85 3.33 17.55 8.31
N ALA A 86 3.32 18.77 7.75
CA ALA A 86 2.71 19.94 8.37
C ALA A 86 1.19 20.02 8.16
N PHE A 87 0.66 19.29 7.17
CA PHE A 87 -0.76 19.20 6.81
C PHE A 87 -1.35 17.82 7.08
N ASP A 88 -0.51 16.87 7.50
CA ASP A 88 -0.89 15.48 7.75
C ASP A 88 -1.93 15.38 8.88
N GLN A 89 -3.10 14.84 8.53
CA GLN A 89 -4.18 14.57 9.49
C GLN A 89 -4.01 13.23 10.21
N GLY A 90 -2.95 12.48 9.90
CA GLY A 90 -2.66 11.16 10.46
C GLY A 90 -3.41 10.01 9.78
N LEU A 91 -4.11 10.28 8.67
CA LEU A 91 -4.94 9.27 7.99
C LEU A 91 -4.10 8.17 7.32
N ALA A 92 -3.00 8.56 6.67
CA ALA A 92 -2.07 7.60 6.08
C ALA A 92 -1.39 6.74 7.16
N GLN A 93 -1.05 7.34 8.31
CA GLN A 93 -0.52 6.60 9.45
C GLN A 93 -1.54 5.60 10.01
N ALA A 94 -2.79 6.03 10.21
CA ALA A 94 -3.85 5.13 10.67
C ALA A 94 -4.05 3.94 9.71
N LEU A 95 -4.02 4.19 8.40
CA LEU A 95 -4.09 3.12 7.40
C LEU A 95 -2.92 2.12 7.55
N ALA A 96 -1.70 2.63 7.75
CA ALA A 96 -0.51 1.81 7.95
C ALA A 96 -0.62 0.96 9.22
N ASP A 97 -1.21 1.50 10.29
CA ASP A 97 -1.44 0.77 11.54
C ASP A 97 -2.41 -0.40 11.33
N HIS A 98 -3.50 -0.21 10.57
CA HIS A 98 -4.43 -1.29 10.19
C HIS A 98 -3.78 -2.32 9.26
N LEU A 99 -2.86 -1.91 8.39
CA LEU A 99 -2.03 -2.80 7.56
C LEU A 99 -0.91 -3.49 8.34
N LYS A 100 -0.64 -3.06 9.58
CA LYS A 100 0.50 -3.49 10.40
C LYS A 100 1.85 -3.32 9.69
N CYS A 101 2.03 -2.16 9.06
CA CYS A 101 3.17 -1.88 8.21
C CYS A 101 3.79 -0.50 8.49
N PRO A 102 5.03 -0.23 8.05
CA PRO A 102 5.61 1.09 8.20
C PRO A 102 4.86 2.13 7.34
N CYS A 103 4.83 3.37 7.83
CA CYS A 103 4.41 4.55 7.10
C CYS A 103 5.61 5.48 6.92
N TYR A 104 5.89 5.88 5.69
CA TYR A 104 6.92 6.87 5.37
C TYR A 104 6.28 8.11 4.78
N THR A 105 6.63 9.29 5.27
CA THR A 105 6.16 10.54 4.67
C THR A 105 7.13 10.97 3.58
N ILE A 106 6.60 11.36 2.42
CA ILE A 106 7.35 12.19 1.48
C ILE A 106 7.46 13.57 2.12
N THR A 107 8.44 13.72 3.00
CA THR A 107 9.08 15.04 3.21
C THR A 107 9.61 15.54 1.87
N ASP A 108 9.99 16.82 1.75
CA ASP A 108 10.62 17.45 0.57
C ASP A 108 11.89 16.72 0.01
N LEU A 109 12.26 15.57 0.57
CA LEU A 109 13.18 14.56 0.08
C LEU A 109 12.71 13.97 -1.26
N LYS A 110 13.18 14.62 -2.34
CA LYS A 110 13.93 14.01 -3.45
C LYS A 110 13.63 12.52 -3.68
N ALA A 111 12.95 12.20 -4.78
CA ALA A 111 12.52 10.87 -5.20
C ALA A 111 13.57 9.74 -5.01
N GLU A 112 14.85 10.08 -5.00
CA GLU A 112 15.96 9.20 -4.65
C GLU A 112 15.83 8.55 -3.26
N SER A 113 15.35 9.28 -2.25
CA SER A 113 15.18 8.74 -0.89
C SER A 113 14.09 7.66 -0.85
N LEU A 114 12.98 7.89 -1.54
CA LEU A 114 11.89 6.93 -1.64
C LEU A 114 12.36 5.65 -2.34
N PHE A 115 13.10 5.80 -3.44
CA PHE A 115 13.65 4.69 -4.18
C PHE A 115 14.57 3.81 -3.31
N VAL A 116 15.40 4.42 -2.47
CA VAL A 116 16.28 3.70 -1.54
C VAL A 116 15.46 2.94 -0.47
N THR A 117 14.45 3.57 0.13
CA THR A 117 13.58 2.91 1.12
C THR A 117 12.85 1.71 0.50
N VAL A 118 12.27 1.88 -0.69
CA VAL A 118 11.61 0.78 -1.40
C VAL A 118 12.60 -0.35 -1.73
N GLN A 119 13.83 -0.02 -2.17
CA GLN A 119 14.87 -1.03 -2.37
C GLN A 119 15.21 -1.80 -1.09
N GLN A 120 15.25 -1.12 0.06
CA GLN A 120 15.52 -1.76 1.35
C GLN A 120 14.40 -2.72 1.74
N GLU A 121 13.14 -2.32 1.54
CA GLU A 121 11.98 -3.17 1.81
C GLU A 121 11.95 -4.41 0.91
N ILE A 122 12.24 -4.26 -0.39
CA ILE A 122 12.37 -5.40 -1.32
C ILE A 122 13.47 -6.37 -0.84
N ARG A 123 14.60 -5.86 -0.35
CA ARG A 123 15.68 -6.71 0.19
C ARG A 123 15.25 -7.42 1.47
N GLN A 124 14.49 -6.77 2.35
CA GLN A 124 13.97 -7.39 3.57
C GLN A 124 13.02 -8.54 3.24
N VAL A 125 12.08 -8.34 2.31
CA VAL A 125 11.19 -9.41 1.83
C VAL A 125 12.01 -10.59 1.33
N ASN A 126 13.01 -10.35 0.47
CA ASN A 126 13.86 -11.43 -0.07
C ASN A 126 14.70 -12.16 1.01
N THR A 127 15.13 -11.44 2.06
CA THR A 127 15.90 -12.03 3.16
C THR A 127 15.02 -12.91 4.05
N ASN A 128 13.81 -12.45 4.37
CA ASN A 128 12.84 -13.24 5.12
C ASN A 128 12.42 -14.50 4.34
N ALA A 129 12.32 -14.40 3.01
CA ALA A 129 12.04 -15.55 2.14
C ALA A 129 13.05 -16.66 2.36
N SER A 130 14.32 -16.29 2.33
CA SER A 130 15.43 -17.23 2.34
C SER A 130 15.70 -17.83 3.73
N LEU A 131 15.09 -17.27 4.78
CA LEU A 131 15.07 -17.86 6.12
C LEU A 131 13.94 -18.88 6.30
N ASP A 132 12.76 -18.66 5.70
CA ASP A 132 11.61 -19.58 5.79
C ASP A 132 11.79 -20.88 4.98
N PHE A 133 12.75 -20.92 4.03
CA PHE A 133 13.09 -22.12 3.23
C PHE A 133 14.23 -22.97 3.82
N LYS A 134 14.67 -22.72 5.07
CA LYS A 134 15.68 -23.55 5.78
C LYS A 134 15.06 -24.31 6.95
#